data_AF-K6C8U5-F1
#
_entry.id   AF-K6C8U5-F1
#
_cell.length_a   1.000
_cell.length_b   1.000
_cell.length_c   1.000
_cell.angle_alpha   90.00
_cell.angle_beta   90.00
_cell.angle_gamma   90.00
#
_symmetry.space_group_name_H-M   'P 1'
#
loop_
_entity.id
_entity.type
_entity.pdbx_description
1 polymer ?
#
loop_
_entity_poly.entity_id
_entity_poly.type
_entity_poly.pdbx_seq_one_letter_code
_entity_poly.pdbx_strand_id
1 'polypeptide(L)'
;MITIQNLHLLESLPKTLTYMLLFYFLVKVLDFATGLLKTWKGVSPYQSAVMRDGIIRWIGELIGIIFVLAIDFILGLNFYLTGFTVGLFIYKEGGSIVENLKMLEVNLPGIVQDKLNTFDKGKDDKNDSSKTNAR
;
A
#
# COMPACT_ATOMS: atom_id res chain seq x y z
N MET A 1 7.03 2.79 -33.52
CA MET A 1 7.65 1.60 -32.90
C MET A 1 8.74 2.12 -31.99
N ILE A 2 8.41 2.42 -30.73
CA ILE A 2 9.38 2.98 -29.77
C ILE A 2 10.19 1.80 -29.21
N THR A 3 11.46 1.79 -29.54
CA THR A 3 12.38 0.69 -29.29
C THR A 3 12.61 0.51 -27.79
N ILE A 4 12.39 -0.72 -27.32
CA ILE A 4 12.68 -1.21 -25.96
C ILE A 4 14.21 -1.39 -25.83
N GLN A 5 14.97 -0.30 -25.89
CA GLN A 5 16.43 -0.33 -25.82
C GLN A 5 17.02 0.36 -24.58
N ASN A 6 16.19 0.86 -23.66
CA ASN A 6 16.65 1.65 -22.50
C ASN A 6 16.23 1.08 -21.13
N LEU A 7 16.15 -0.25 -20.97
CA LEU A 7 15.74 -0.88 -19.71
C LEU A 7 16.73 -1.90 -19.15
N HIS A 8 18.03 -1.70 -19.39
CA HIS A 8 19.12 -2.52 -18.84
C HIS A 8 19.10 -2.62 -17.30
N LEU A 9 18.50 -1.64 -16.60
CA LEU A 9 18.38 -1.65 -15.15
C LEU A 9 17.45 -2.76 -14.63
N LEU A 10 16.35 -3.08 -15.33
CA LEU A 10 15.45 -4.14 -14.88
C LEU A 10 16.01 -5.54 -15.12
N GLU A 11 16.93 -5.70 -16.09
CA GLU A 11 17.63 -6.96 -16.32
C GLU A 11 18.72 -7.23 -15.27
N SER A 12 19.27 -6.18 -14.65
CA SER A 12 20.24 -6.32 -13.55
C SER A 12 19.61 -6.67 -12.20
N LEU A 13 18.28 -6.57 -12.07
CA LEU A 13 17.58 -6.94 -10.84
C LEU A 13 17.25 -8.44 -10.84
N PRO A 14 17.25 -9.10 -9.67
CA PRO A 14 16.77 -10.47 -9.55
C PRO A 14 15.32 -10.56 -10.05
N LYS A 15 15.02 -11.57 -10.88
CA LYS A 15 13.66 -11.78 -11.44
C LYS A 15 12.57 -11.73 -10.36
N THR A 16 12.86 -12.28 -9.18
CA THR A 16 11.97 -12.24 -8.02
C THR A 16 11.59 -10.81 -7.64
N LEU A 17 12.57 -9.91 -7.51
CA LEU A 17 12.32 -8.52 -7.16
C LEU A 17 11.53 -7.80 -8.26
N THR A 18 11.84 -8.06 -9.53
CA THR A 18 11.09 -7.52 -10.67
C THR A 18 9.62 -7.92 -10.62
N TYR A 19 9.30 -9.19 -10.35
CA TYR A 19 7.91 -9.62 -10.19
C TYR A 19 7.24 -9.01 -8.96
N MET A 20 7.96 -8.82 -7.85
CA MET A 20 7.42 -8.13 -6.67
C MET A 20 7.08 -6.67 -6.97
N LEU A 21 7.93 -5.95 -7.70
CA LEU A 21 7.66 -4.56 -8.11
C LEU A 21 6.46 -4.49 -9.06
N LEU A 22 6.37 -5.39 -10.04
CA LEU A 22 5.21 -5.47 -10.94
C LEU A 22 3.92 -5.74 -10.16
N PHE A 23 3.96 -6.69 -9.22
CA PHE A 23 2.81 -6.99 -8.35
C PHE A 23 2.45 -5.80 -7.45
N TYR A 24 3.43 -5.09 -6.90
CA TYR A 24 3.22 -3.86 -6.15
C TYR A 24 2.48 -2.79 -6.96
N PHE A 25 2.89 -2.56 -8.22
CA PHE A 25 2.19 -1.63 -9.11
C PHE A 25 0.76 -2.09 -9.42
N LEU A 26 0.55 -3.39 -9.64
CA LEU A 26 -0.79 -3.96 -9.82
C LEU A 26 -1.67 -3.68 -8.59
N VAL A 27 -1.16 -3.94 -7.39
CA VAL A 27 -1.87 -3.69 -6.13
C VAL A 27 -2.20 -2.20 -5.98
N LYS A 28 -1.29 -1.28 -6.32
CA LYS A 28 -1.56 0.17 -6.33
C LYS A 28 -2.70 0.58 -7.25
N VAL A 29 -2.75 0.01 -8.45
CA VAL A 29 -3.84 0.26 -9.40
C VAL A 29 -5.16 -0.28 -8.85
N LEU A 30 -5.17 -1.46 -8.24
CA LEU A 30 -6.36 -2.03 -7.60
C LEU A 30 -6.84 -1.21 -6.40
N ASP A 31 -5.93 -0.73 -5.55
CA ASP A 31 -6.28 0.15 -4.42
C ASP A 31 -6.92 1.45 -4.91
N PHE A 32 -6.32 2.09 -5.91
CA PHE A 32 -6.87 3.29 -6.53
C PHE A 32 -8.25 3.03 -7.16
N ALA A 33 -8.40 1.92 -7.90
CA ALA A 33 -9.66 1.55 -8.53
C ALA A 33 -10.76 1.27 -7.49
N THR A 34 -10.47 0.49 -6.44
CA THR A 34 -11.44 0.22 -5.37
C THR A 34 -11.78 1.48 -4.57
N GLY A 35 -10.81 2.38 -4.38
CA GLY A 35 -11.00 3.70 -3.79
C GLY A 35 -11.90 4.62 -4.63
N LEU A 36 -11.84 4.54 -5.96
CA LEU A 36 -12.79 5.24 -6.84
C LEU A 36 -14.18 4.60 -6.80
N LEU A 37 -14.26 3.27 -6.88
CA LEU A 37 -15.53 2.54 -6.87
C LEU A 37 -16.38 2.86 -5.63
N LYS A 38 -15.78 2.98 -4.44
CA LYS A 38 -16.53 3.38 -3.23
C LYS A 38 -17.13 4.77 -3.34
N THR A 39 -16.46 5.69 -4.04
CA THR A 39 -17.00 7.04 -4.24
C THR A 39 -18.12 7.06 -5.27
N TRP A 40 -18.01 6.24 -6.32
CA TRP A 40 -19.05 6.12 -7.34
C TRP A 40 -20.31 5.39 -6.84
N LYS A 41 -20.17 4.40 -5.96
CA LYS A 41 -21.32 3.76 -5.28
C LYS A 41 -22.01 4.71 -4.28
N GLY A 42 -21.43 5.87 -4.01
CA GLY A 42 -21.96 6.84 -3.03
C GLY A 42 -21.71 6.46 -1.58
N VAL A 43 -20.83 5.48 -1.32
CA VAL A 43 -20.47 5.05 0.04
C VAL A 43 -19.60 6.10 0.74
N SER A 44 -18.82 6.85 -0.03
CA SER A 44 -17.94 7.91 0.47
C SER A 44 -17.94 9.10 -0.49
N PRO A 45 -17.89 10.35 -0.02
CA PRO A 45 -17.81 11.50 -0.90
C PRO A 45 -16.47 11.52 -1.64
N TYR A 46 -16.50 11.87 -2.92
CA TYR A 46 -15.28 12.11 -3.67
C TYR A 46 -14.54 13.33 -3.12
N GLN A 47 -13.26 13.17 -2.78
CA GLN A 47 -12.41 14.24 -2.27
C GLN A 47 -11.05 14.24 -2.98
N SER A 48 -10.79 15.28 -3.76
CA SER A 48 -9.53 15.42 -4.50
C SER A 48 -8.30 15.51 -3.58
N ALA A 49 -8.47 15.97 -2.33
CA ALA A 49 -7.39 16.00 -1.35
C ALA A 49 -6.93 14.58 -0.99
N VAL A 50 -7.86 13.66 -0.74
CA VAL A 50 -7.57 12.25 -0.44
C VAL A 50 -6.82 11.58 -1.59
N MET A 51 -7.23 11.85 -2.84
CA MET A 51 -6.57 11.32 -4.02
C MET A 51 -5.13 11.84 -4.16
N ARG A 52 -4.93 13.15 -3.97
CA ARG A 52 -3.60 13.78 -3.99
C ARG A 52 -2.71 13.19 -2.89
N ASP A 53 -3.24 13.01 -1.69
CA ASP A 53 -2.47 12.46 -0.56
C ASP A 53 -2.06 11.00 -0.84
N GLY A 54 -2.93 10.21 -1.51
CA GLY A 54 -2.60 8.88 -2.00
C GLY A 54 -1.45 8.87 -3.01
N ILE A 55 -1.46 9.79 -3.97
CA ILE A 55 -0.38 9.93 -4.97
C ILE A 55 0.93 10.38 -4.29
N ILE A 56 0.89 11.37 -3.40
CA ILE A 56 2.07 11.82 -2.64
C ILE A 56 2.67 10.66 -1.84
N ARG A 57 1.82 9.86 -1.19
CA ARG A 57 2.25 8.67 -0.46
C ARG A 57 2.90 7.64 -1.37
N TRP A 58 2.33 7.40 -2.54
CA TRP A 58 2.91 6.48 -3.53
C TRP A 58 4.29 6.95 -4.00
N ILE A 59 4.46 8.25 -4.28
CA ILE A 59 5.77 8.83 -4.63
C ILE A 59 6.77 8.64 -3.47
N GLY A 60 6.36 8.90 -2.23
CA GLY A 60 7.19 8.68 -1.04
C GLY A 60 7.64 7.22 -0.90
N GLU A 61 6.77 6.26 -1.20
CA GLU A 61 7.13 4.84 -1.20
C GLU A 61 8.11 4.47 -2.31
N LEU A 62 7.97 5.04 -3.51
CA LEU A 62 8.94 4.84 -4.59
C LEU A 62 10.32 5.38 -4.21
N ILE A 63 10.38 6.56 -3.59
CA ILE A 63 11.63 7.13 -3.05
C ILE A 63 12.21 6.19 -1.99
N GLY A 64 11.38 5.67 -1.08
CA GLY A 64 11.78 4.72 -0.06
C GLY A 64 12.35 3.41 -0.64
N ILE A 65 11.70 2.85 -1.67
CA ILE A 65 12.19 1.65 -2.38
C ILE A 65 13.57 1.92 -3.00
N ILE A 66 13.75 3.05 -3.69
CA ILE A 66 15.04 3.41 -4.31
C ILE A 66 16.12 3.60 -3.25
N PHE A 67 15.78 4.22 -2.12
CA PHE A 67 16.70 4.41 -1.00
C PHE A 67 17.16 3.07 -0.41
N VAL A 68 16.23 2.15 -0.14
CA VAL A 68 16.55 0.81 0.37
C VAL A 68 17.34 -0.01 -0.65
N LEU A 69 17.03 0.13 -1.93
CA LEU A 69 17.79 -0.49 -3.02
C LEU A 69 19.25 -0.04 -3.02
N ALA A 70 19.50 1.26 -2.81
CA ALA A 70 20.87 1.77 -2.68
C ALA A 70 21.58 1.19 -1.46
N ILE A 71 20.89 1.01 -0.32
CA ILE A 71 21.43 0.35 0.87
C ILE A 71 21.82 -1.10 0.57
N ASP A 72 20.95 -1.87 -0.11
CA ASP A 72 21.24 -3.25 -0.47
C ASP A 72 22.51 -3.37 -1.33
N PHE A 73 22.71 -2.43 -2.27
CA PHE A 73 23.92 -2.39 -3.09
C PHE A 73 25.17 -2.07 -2.28
N ILE A 74 25.11 -1.07 -1.39
CA ILE A 74 26.25 -0.66 -0.55
C ILE A 74 26.64 -1.77 0.43
N LEU A 75 25.66 -2.46 0.99
CA LEU A 75 25.86 -3.49 2.01
C LEU A 75 25.98 -4.91 1.44
N GLY A 76 25.80 -5.10 0.12
CA GLY A 76 25.89 -6.41 -0.53
C GLY A 76 24.79 -7.40 -0.08
N LEU A 77 23.62 -6.91 0.30
CA LEU A 77 22.54 -7.68 0.92
C LEU A 77 21.69 -8.49 -0.08
N ASN A 78 22.15 -8.67 -1.32
CA ASN A 78 21.45 -9.47 -2.35
C ASN A 78 19.96 -9.11 -2.51
N PHE A 79 19.61 -7.83 -2.33
CA PHE A 79 18.25 -7.30 -2.48
C PHE A 79 17.22 -7.79 -1.45
N TYR A 80 17.65 -8.43 -0.35
CA TYR A 80 16.72 -8.90 0.68
C TYR A 80 15.97 -7.77 1.37
N LEU A 81 16.63 -6.63 1.63
CA LEU A 81 16.00 -5.50 2.32
C LEU A 81 14.95 -4.86 1.41
N THR A 82 15.26 -4.65 0.14
CA THR A 82 14.33 -4.11 -0.86
C THR A 82 13.14 -5.02 -1.06
N GLY A 83 13.38 -6.33 -1.20
CA GLY A 83 12.30 -7.32 -1.29
C GLY A 83 11.37 -7.26 -0.08
N PHE A 84 11.93 -7.21 1.13
CA PHE A 84 11.15 -7.06 2.36
C PHE A 84 10.35 -5.76 2.41
N THR A 85 10.96 -4.62 2.08
CA THR A 85 10.29 -3.31 2.02
C THR A 85 9.14 -3.28 1.01
N VAL A 86 9.35 -3.81 -0.20
CA VAL A 86 8.30 -3.91 -1.22
C VAL A 86 7.17 -4.81 -0.73
N GLY A 87 7.49 -5.94 -0.09
CA GLY A 87 6.52 -6.84 0.53
C GLY A 87 5.66 -6.15 1.61
N LEU A 88 6.27 -5.32 2.46
CA LEU A 88 5.53 -4.54 3.47
C LEU A 88 4.59 -3.51 2.84
N PHE A 89 5.02 -2.82 1.78
CA PHE A 89 4.14 -1.89 1.07
C PHE A 89 2.98 -2.61 0.40
N ILE A 90 3.22 -3.75 -0.25
CA ILE A 90 2.15 -4.61 -0.79
C ILE A 90 1.15 -5.00 0.31
N TYR A 91 1.63 -5.45 1.47
CA TYR A 91 0.76 -5.81 2.60
C TYR A 91 -0.09 -4.63 3.07
N LYS A 92 0.50 -3.44 3.20
CA LYS A 92 -0.19 -2.21 3.60
C LYS A 92 -1.29 -1.83 2.62
N GLU A 93 -1.02 -1.88 1.31
CA GLU A 93 -2.00 -1.58 0.26
C GLU A 93 -3.09 -2.67 0.16
N GLY A 94 -2.73 -3.93 0.39
CA GLY A 94 -3.69 -5.03 0.50
C GLY A 94 -4.74 -4.78 1.59
N GLY A 95 -4.32 -4.25 2.75
CA GLY A 95 -5.25 -3.83 3.81
C GLY A 95 -6.22 -2.74 3.36
N SER A 96 -5.72 -1.73 2.62
CA SER A 96 -6.54 -0.64 2.06
C SER A 96 -7.58 -1.14 1.05
N ILE A 97 -7.19 -2.06 0.16
CA ILE A 97 -8.11 -2.71 -0.79
C ILE A 97 -9.21 -3.45 -0.04
N VAL A 98 -8.85 -4.24 0.97
CA VAL A 98 -9.81 -5.02 1.75
C VAL A 98 -10.81 -4.10 2.47
N GLU A 99 -10.34 -2.99 3.03
CA GLU A 99 -11.21 -1.96 3.62
C GLU A 99 -12.19 -1.37 2.59
N ASN A 100 -11.69 -0.98 1.41
CA ASN A 100 -12.54 -0.47 0.33
C ASN A 100 -13.57 -1.51 -0.14
N LEU A 101 -13.19 -2.79 -0.27
CA LEU A 101 -14.08 -3.87 -0.67
C LEU A 101 -15.15 -4.16 0.40
N LYS A 102 -14.80 -4.08 1.69
CA LYS A 102 -15.76 -4.21 2.80
C LYS A 102 -16.79 -3.09 2.76
N MET A 103 -16.36 -1.85 2.54
CA MET A 103 -17.27 -0.70 2.33
C MET A 103 -18.18 -0.87 1.11
N LEU A 104 -17.71 -1.57 0.07
CA LEU A 104 -18.49 -1.92 -1.11
C LEU A 104 -19.45 -3.12 -0.88
N GLU A 105 -19.46 -3.72 0.31
CA GLU A 105 -20.26 -4.90 0.68
C GLU A 105 -19.90 -6.16 -0.14
N VAL A 106 -18.66 -6.23 -0.63
CA VAL A 106 -18.15 -7.45 -1.28
C VAL A 106 -17.92 -8.51 -0.20
N ASN A 107 -18.56 -9.67 -0.34
CA ASN A 107 -18.43 -10.77 0.59
C ASN A 107 -17.03 -11.41 0.47
N LEU A 108 -16.12 -11.01 1.35
CA LEU A 108 -14.75 -11.51 1.41
C LEU A 108 -14.70 -12.85 2.18
N PRO A 109 -13.88 -13.84 1.77
CA PRO A 109 -13.76 -15.09 2.50
C PRO A 109 -13.30 -14.88 3.96
N GLY A 110 -13.81 -15.69 4.90
CA GLY A 110 -13.70 -15.48 6.35
C GLY A 110 -12.28 -15.23 6.90
N ILE A 111 -11.26 -15.84 6.27
CA ILE A 111 -9.84 -15.63 6.62
C ILE A 111 -9.42 -14.15 6.52
N VAL A 112 -10.00 -13.41 5.57
CA VAL A 112 -9.77 -11.97 5.39
C VAL A 112 -10.55 -11.17 6.45
N GLN A 113 -11.76 -11.61 6.80
CA GLN A 113 -12.60 -10.95 7.82
C GLN A 113 -12.01 -11.06 9.24
N ASP A 114 -11.45 -12.23 9.60
CA ASP A 114 -10.90 -12.49 10.94
C ASP A 114 -9.65 -11.66 11.24
N LYS A 115 -8.80 -11.43 10.23
CA LYS A 115 -7.61 -10.57 10.35
C LYS A 115 -8.00 -9.09 10.53
N LEU A 116 -9.10 -8.63 9.93
CA LEU A 116 -9.60 -7.25 10.06
C LEU A 116 -10.18 -6.96 11.44
N ASN A 117 -10.93 -7.89 12.04
CA ASN A 117 -11.51 -7.71 13.37
C ASN A 117 -10.44 -7.56 14.48
N THR A 118 -9.21 -7.98 14.18
CA THR A 118 -8.05 -7.78 15.08
C THR A 118 -7.46 -6.36 14.98
N PHE A 119 -7.70 -5.63 13.88
CA PHE A 119 -7.26 -4.24 13.71
C PHE A 119 -8.16 -3.20 14.39
N ASP A 120 -9.47 -3.47 14.53
CA ASP A 120 -10.41 -2.54 15.21
C ASP A 120 -10.11 -2.40 16.71
N LYS A 121 -9.63 -3.47 17.36
CA LYS A 121 -9.35 -3.46 18.81
C LYS A 121 -8.15 -2.61 19.24
N GLY A 122 -7.39 -2.02 18.30
CA GLY A 122 -6.21 -1.21 18.59
C GLY A 122 -6.43 0.31 18.58
N LYS A 123 -7.63 0.80 18.22
CA LYS A 123 -7.91 2.24 18.11
C LYS A 123 -8.72 2.84 19.26
N ASP A 124 -9.28 2.03 20.16
CA ASP A 124 -10.15 2.52 21.24
C ASP A 124 -9.41 2.96 22.53
N ASP A 125 -8.11 2.71 22.67
CA ASP A 125 -7.36 3.01 23.91
C ASP A 125 -6.70 4.40 23.99
N LYS A 126 -7.12 5.38 23.18
CA LYS A 126 -6.59 6.76 23.24
C LYS A 126 -7.62 7.87 23.26
N ASN A 127 -8.80 7.65 23.84
CA ASN A 127 -9.80 8.73 23.94
C ASN A 127 -10.55 8.81 25.28
N ASP A 128 -9.92 8.44 26.40
CA ASP A 128 -10.53 8.59 27.73
C ASP A 128 -9.58 9.15 28.82
N SER A 129 -8.83 10.20 28.51
CA SER A 129 -8.07 10.93 29.56
C SER A 129 -8.11 12.47 29.48
N SER A 130 -8.97 13.06 28.64
CA SER A 130 -9.10 14.53 28.56
C SER A 130 -10.40 15.11 29.16
N LYS A 131 -11.18 14.32 29.90
CA LYS A 131 -12.39 14.80 30.60
C LYS A 131 -12.35 14.52 32.10
N THR A 132 -11.42 15.13 32.82
CA THR A 132 -11.58 15.46 34.25
C THR A 132 -10.48 16.45 34.60
N ASN A 133 -10.81 17.75 34.57
CA ASN A 133 -10.27 18.82 35.42
C ASN A 133 -10.56 20.19 34.78
N ALA A 134 -11.84 20.56 34.81
CA ALA A 134 -12.27 21.95 34.72
C ALA A 134 -13.56 22.08 35.53
N ARG A 135 -13.41 22.15 36.85
CA ARG A 135 -14.35 22.73 37.79
C ARG A 135 -13.56 23.55 38.79
#